data_AF-A0A843HIY8-F1
#
_entry.id   AF-A0A843HIY8-F1
#
_cell.length_a   1.000
_cell.length_b   1.000
_cell.length_c   1.000
_cell.angle_alpha   90.00
_cell.angle_beta   90.00
_cell.angle_gamma   90.00
#
_symmetry.space_group_name_H-M   'P 1'
#
loop_
_entity.id
_entity.type
_entity.pdbx_description
1 polymer ?
#
loop_
_entity_poly.entity_id
_entity_poly.type
_entity_poly.pdbx_seq_one_letter_code
_entity_poly.pdbx_strand_id
1 'polypeptide(L)'
;DNTIEHIRKSSPSDPDEGGFTLQTESGKIIGEAIYDEDELEDLRDDPNAYFISENFVMYTDLATPGEKQFFVVESTNSDFFTDKDLESIVSSLTVAIPSTPTDHYIKDCFDLPHEDKLGTFIIGFTE
;
A
#
# COMPACT_ATOMS: atom_id res chain seq x y z
N ASP A 1 27.41 -23.47 -8.48
CA ASP A 1 26.87 -23.68 -7.12
C ASP A 1 27.19 -22.52 -6.21
N ASN A 2 26.18 -21.68 -5.95
CA ASN A 2 25.99 -20.74 -4.82
C ASN A 2 25.20 -19.47 -5.19
N THR A 3 24.64 -19.35 -6.40
CA THR A 3 23.86 -18.16 -6.80
C THR A 3 22.50 -18.08 -6.09
N ILE A 4 21.83 -19.21 -5.87
CA ILE A 4 20.48 -19.26 -5.28
C ILE A 4 20.48 -18.90 -3.78
N GLU A 5 21.54 -19.21 -3.02
CA GLU A 5 21.62 -18.77 -1.62
C GLU A 5 21.87 -17.26 -1.48
N HIS A 6 22.43 -16.62 -2.51
CA HIS A 6 22.61 -15.17 -2.51
C HIS A 6 21.30 -14.42 -2.79
N ILE A 7 20.44 -14.96 -3.67
CA ILE A 7 19.10 -14.41 -3.96
C ILE A 7 18.17 -14.57 -2.75
N ARG A 8 18.28 -15.67 -1.99
CA ARG A 8 17.49 -15.91 -0.76
C ARG A 8 17.84 -15.00 0.43
N LYS A 9 18.89 -14.17 0.32
CA LYS A 9 19.32 -13.25 1.40
C LYS A 9 18.73 -11.85 1.26
N SER A 10 18.23 -11.50 0.08
CA SER A 10 17.20 -10.49 -0.08
C SER A 10 15.91 -11.12 0.42
N SER A 11 15.35 -10.53 1.47
CA SER A 11 14.02 -10.84 1.97
C SER A 11 13.03 -10.98 0.80
N PRO A 12 11.94 -11.78 0.93
CA PRO A 12 10.77 -11.52 0.09
C PRO A 12 10.49 -10.01 0.15
N SER A 13 10.16 -9.44 -1.00
CA SER A 13 9.84 -8.01 -1.16
C SER A 13 9.20 -7.44 0.10
N ASP A 14 9.74 -6.30 0.55
CA ASP A 14 9.47 -5.67 1.84
C ASP A 14 8.03 -5.96 2.33
N PRO A 15 7.82 -6.54 3.51
CA PRO A 15 6.49 -6.91 4.00
C PRO A 15 5.52 -5.71 4.16
N ASP A 16 6.01 -4.49 3.98
CA ASP A 16 5.21 -3.26 3.90
C ASP A 16 4.58 -3.01 2.51
N GLU A 17 4.97 -3.74 1.44
CA GLU A 17 4.40 -3.60 0.09
C GLU A 17 3.21 -4.54 -0.22
N GLY A 18 2.82 -5.41 0.71
CA GLY A 18 1.67 -6.30 0.54
C GLY A 18 1.96 -7.44 -0.43
N GLY A 19 2.50 -8.55 0.08
CA GLY A 19 2.84 -9.71 -0.73
C GLY A 19 1.63 -10.46 -1.29
N PHE A 20 1.68 -10.82 -2.58
CA PHE A 20 0.76 -11.79 -3.21
C PHE A 20 1.54 -13.06 -3.56
N THR A 21 1.29 -14.14 -2.81
CA THR A 21 2.05 -15.40 -2.91
C THR A 21 1.14 -16.59 -3.22
N LEU A 22 1.70 -17.62 -3.84
CA LEU A 22 1.12 -18.94 -3.98
C LEU A 22 1.83 -19.87 -3.00
N GLN A 23 1.09 -20.46 -2.07
CA GLN A 23 1.63 -21.29 -1.00
C GLN A 23 1.00 -22.69 -0.99
N THR A 24 1.77 -23.69 -0.57
CA THR A 24 1.24 -25.03 -0.28
C THR A 24 0.57 -25.07 1.11
N GLU A 25 -0.19 -26.14 1.38
CA GLU A 25 -0.78 -26.39 2.70
C GLU A 25 0.25 -26.44 3.85
N SER A 26 1.51 -26.74 3.55
CA SER A 26 2.62 -26.71 4.51
C SER A 26 3.24 -25.32 4.71
N GLY A 27 2.74 -24.29 4.01
CA GLY A 27 3.22 -22.91 4.08
C GLY A 27 4.43 -22.62 3.20
N LYS A 28 4.78 -23.52 2.28
CA LYS A 28 5.89 -23.31 1.35
C LYS A 28 5.46 -22.38 0.22
N ILE A 29 6.17 -21.27 0.02
CA ILE A 29 5.97 -20.39 -1.13
C ILE A 29 6.47 -21.12 -2.39
N ILE A 30 5.57 -21.24 -3.37
CA ILE A 30 5.81 -21.87 -4.68
C ILE A 30 5.52 -20.90 -5.83
N GLY A 31 5.24 -19.64 -5.52
CA GLY A 31 5.16 -18.55 -6.46
C GLY A 31 4.83 -17.24 -5.76
N GLU A 32 5.14 -16.13 -6.42
CA GLU A 32 4.94 -14.78 -5.87
C GLU A 32 4.83 -13.72 -6.96
N ALA A 33 4.25 -12.58 -6.58
CA ALA A 33 4.30 -11.35 -7.36
C ALA A 33 5.61 -10.61 -7.07
N ILE A 34 6.39 -10.36 -8.12
CA ILE A 34 7.68 -9.69 -8.08
C ILE A 34 7.55 -8.37 -8.84
N TYR A 35 7.92 -7.27 -8.19
CA TYR A 35 7.84 -5.93 -8.76
C TYR A 35 9.22 -5.30 -9.01
N ASP A 36 10.29 -5.94 -8.53
CA ASP A 36 11.66 -5.57 -8.83
C ASP A 36 12.02 -6.02 -10.26
N GLU A 37 12.37 -5.06 -11.12
CA GLU A 37 12.68 -5.32 -12.52
C GLU A 37 13.98 -6.14 -12.71
N ASP A 38 14.96 -5.99 -11.81
CA ASP A 38 16.22 -6.73 -11.87
C ASP A 38 15.99 -8.20 -11.49
N GLU A 39 15.16 -8.45 -10.47
CA GLU A 39 14.77 -9.81 -10.05
C GLU A 39 13.95 -10.54 -11.14
N LEU A 40 13.04 -9.82 -11.80
CA LEU A 40 12.25 -10.37 -12.91
C LEU A 40 13.16 -10.82 -14.06
N GLU A 41 14.18 -10.05 -14.41
CA GLU A 41 15.10 -10.39 -15.50
C GLU A 41 15.94 -11.63 -15.17
N ASP A 42 16.46 -11.73 -13.94
CA ASP A 42 17.19 -12.92 -13.47
C ASP A 42 16.32 -14.20 -13.54
N LEU A 43 15.02 -14.08 -13.24
CA LEU A 43 14.09 -15.20 -13.28
C LEU A 43 13.64 -15.60 -14.69
N ARG A 44 13.76 -14.72 -15.70
CA ARG A 44 13.45 -15.08 -17.10
C ARG A 44 14.37 -16.16 -17.66
N ASP A 45 15.60 -16.22 -17.15
CA ASP A 45 16.61 -17.20 -17.56
C ASP A 45 16.61 -18.47 -16.69
N ASP A 46 15.78 -18.55 -15.63
CA ASP A 46 15.70 -19.73 -14.77
C ASP A 46 14.76 -20.79 -15.36
N PRO A 47 15.25 -22.02 -15.66
CA PRO A 47 14.42 -23.10 -16.19
C PRO A 47 13.35 -23.61 -15.20
N ASN A 48 13.45 -23.28 -13.92
CA ASN A 48 12.49 -23.67 -12.89
C ASN A 48 11.43 -22.58 -12.62
N ALA A 49 11.60 -21.38 -13.17
CA ALA A 49 10.66 -20.29 -13.07
C ALA A 49 9.64 -20.34 -14.21
N TYR A 50 8.36 -20.26 -13.87
CA TYR A 50 7.26 -20.20 -14.83
C TYR A 50 6.42 -18.95 -14.60
N PHE A 51 6.42 -18.04 -15.58
CA PHE A 51 5.64 -16.81 -15.52
C PHE A 51 4.17 -17.07 -15.88
N ILE A 52 3.27 -16.83 -14.92
CA ILE A 52 1.81 -16.91 -15.12
C ILE A 52 1.27 -15.56 -15.64
N SER A 53 1.91 -14.46 -15.24
CA SER A 53 1.67 -13.11 -15.74
C SER A 53 3.01 -12.36 -15.88
N GLU A 54 2.98 -11.07 -16.24
CA GLU A 54 4.19 -10.25 -16.37
C GLU A 54 5.05 -10.26 -15.11
N ASN A 55 4.40 -10.24 -13.94
CA ASN A 55 5.04 -10.06 -12.64
C ASN A 55 4.78 -11.22 -11.68
N PHE A 56 4.09 -12.29 -12.09
CA PHE A 56 3.81 -13.43 -11.22
C PHE A 56 4.57 -14.67 -11.68
N VAL A 57 5.48 -15.14 -10.83
CA VAL A 57 6.37 -16.28 -11.10
C VAL A 57 5.96 -17.47 -10.23
N MET A 58 5.99 -18.66 -10.80
CA MET A 58 5.78 -19.92 -10.11
C MET A 58 7.06 -20.78 -10.19
N TYR A 59 7.45 -21.36 -9.06
CA TYR A 59 8.66 -22.18 -8.92
C TYR A 59 8.30 -23.67 -9.04
N THR A 60 8.59 -24.25 -10.21
CA THR A 60 8.14 -25.60 -10.58
C THR A 60 8.82 -26.73 -9.81
N ASP A 61 10.05 -26.50 -9.35
CA ASP A 61 10.83 -27.41 -8.51
C ASP A 61 10.35 -27.43 -7.05
N LEU A 62 9.61 -26.39 -6.65
CA LEU A 62 9.10 -26.25 -5.29
C LEU A 62 7.70 -26.83 -5.09
N ALA A 63 6.95 -27.08 -6.16
CA ALA A 63 5.61 -27.65 -6.10
C ALA A 63 5.63 -29.08 -5.55
N THR A 64 4.95 -29.31 -4.42
CA THR A 64 4.81 -30.65 -3.84
C THR A 64 3.57 -31.36 -4.42
N PRO A 65 3.72 -32.54 -5.06
CA PRO A 65 2.58 -33.30 -5.53
C PRO A 65 1.64 -33.71 -4.39
N GLY A 66 0.36 -33.43 -4.52
CA GLY A 66 -0.68 -33.83 -3.56
C GLY A 66 -0.95 -32.83 -2.44
N GLU A 67 -0.19 -31.74 -2.33
CA GLU A 67 -0.53 -30.63 -1.44
C GLU A 67 -1.52 -29.68 -2.11
N LYS A 68 -2.47 -29.15 -1.34
CA LYS A 68 -3.32 -28.04 -1.81
C LYS A 68 -2.50 -26.78 -1.95
N GLN A 69 -2.86 -25.95 -2.92
CA GLN A 69 -2.20 -24.68 -3.21
C GLN A 69 -3.20 -23.54 -3.03
N PHE A 70 -2.76 -22.46 -2.39
CA PHE A 70 -3.58 -21.32 -2.03
C PHE A 70 -2.88 -20.03 -2.43
N PHE A 71 -3.63 -19.10 -3.02
CA PHE A 71 -3.17 -17.72 -3.11
C PHE A 71 -3.34 -17.05 -1.74
N VAL A 72 -2.26 -16.50 -1.22
CA VAL A 72 -2.19 -15.78 0.04
C VAL A 72 -1.86 -14.32 -0.29
N VAL A 73 -2.77 -13.44 0.11
CA VAL A 73 -2.57 -11.99 0.09
C VAL A 73 -2.23 -11.61 1.51
N GLU A 74 -1.05 -11.03 1.73
CA GLU A 74 -0.71 -10.50 3.05
C GLU A 74 -1.65 -9.35 3.40
N SER A 75 -2.06 -9.29 4.67
CA SER A 75 -2.90 -8.20 5.14
C SER A 75 -2.11 -6.90 5.03
N THR A 76 -2.54 -6.01 4.17
CA THR A 76 -2.04 -4.63 4.19
C THR A 76 -2.51 -4.01 5.51
N ASN A 77 -1.58 -3.46 6.29
CA ASN A 77 -1.94 -2.53 7.36
C ASN A 77 -2.45 -1.27 6.65
N SER A 78 -3.75 -1.22 6.46
CA SER A 78 -4.38 -0.09 5.80
C SER A 78 -4.36 1.08 6.77
N ASP A 79 -3.53 2.10 6.52
CA ASP A 79 -3.63 3.43 7.12
C ASP A 79 -4.87 4.20 6.60
N PHE A 80 -5.91 3.48 6.17
CA PHE A 80 -7.09 4.07 5.58
C PHE A 80 -7.96 4.63 6.70
N PHE A 81 -7.84 5.93 6.90
CA PHE A 81 -8.68 6.71 7.78
C PHE A 81 -10.11 6.73 7.23
N THR A 82 -11.03 6.04 7.90
CA THR A 82 -12.44 5.92 7.52
C THR A 82 -13.30 6.98 8.21
N ASP A 83 -14.54 7.13 7.73
CA ASP A 83 -15.57 7.91 8.43
C ASP A 83 -15.78 7.45 9.87
N LYS A 84 -15.58 6.16 10.17
CA LYS A 84 -15.69 5.63 11.55
C LYS A 84 -14.53 6.09 12.43
N ASP A 85 -13.33 6.18 11.87
CA ASP A 85 -12.17 6.70 12.58
C ASP A 85 -12.38 8.19 12.88
N LEU A 86 -12.93 8.95 11.93
CA LEU A 86 -13.33 10.34 12.13
C LEU A 86 -14.44 10.49 13.20
N GLU A 87 -15.50 9.69 13.13
CA GLU A 87 -16.59 9.67 14.12
C GLU A 87 -16.12 9.27 15.52
N SER A 88 -15.06 8.45 15.61
CA SER A 88 -14.47 8.04 16.89
C SER A 88 -13.66 9.14 17.58
N ILE A 89 -13.23 10.15 16.82
CA ILE A 89 -12.38 11.26 17.27
C ILE A 89 -13.20 12.55 17.41
N VAL A 90 -14.22 12.75 16.58
CA VAL A 90 -14.98 13.99 16.50
C VAL A 90 -16.42 13.80 16.94
N SER A 91 -16.76 14.35 18.12
CA SER A 91 -18.11 14.33 18.69
C SER A 91 -19.09 15.30 18.00
N SER A 92 -18.58 16.40 17.43
CA SER A 92 -19.40 17.36 16.68
C SER A 92 -18.56 18.16 15.68
N LEU A 93 -19.17 18.53 14.55
CA LEU A 93 -18.54 19.30 13.47
C LEU A 93 -19.44 20.46 13.04
N THR A 94 -18.88 21.66 12.93
CA THR A 94 -19.56 22.84 12.38
C THR A 94 -18.68 23.48 11.32
N VAL A 95 -19.30 23.81 10.18
CA VAL A 95 -18.64 24.50 9.06
C VAL A 95 -19.33 25.83 8.82
N ALA A 96 -18.55 26.91 8.73
CA ALA A 96 -19.06 28.24 8.44
C ALA A 96 -18.26 28.90 7.32
N ILE A 97 -18.98 29.63 6.46
CA ILE A 97 -18.40 30.49 5.43
C ILE A 97 -18.60 31.94 5.88
N PRO A 98 -17.54 32.68 6.21
CA PRO A 98 -17.64 34.07 6.60
C PRO A 98 -18.12 34.94 5.44
N SER A 99 -18.74 36.07 5.76
CA SER A 99 -19.01 37.13 4.77
C SER A 99 -17.69 37.80 4.34
N THR A 100 -17.67 38.47 3.19
CA THR A 100 -16.45 39.12 2.66
C THR A 100 -15.74 40.05 3.65
N PRO A 101 -16.42 40.91 4.42
CA PRO A 101 -15.74 41.75 5.41
C PRO A 101 -15.09 40.92 6.53
N THR A 102 -15.75 39.84 6.96
CA THR A 102 -15.22 38.94 8.00
C THR A 102 -14.06 38.10 7.45
N ASP A 103 -14.12 37.67 6.19
CA ASP A 103 -13.01 36.99 5.50
C ASP A 103 -11.75 37.87 5.45
N HIS A 104 -11.89 39.14 5.07
CA HIS A 104 -10.78 40.09 5.07
C HIS A 104 -10.20 40.30 6.47
N TYR A 105 -11.07 40.45 7.48
CA TYR A 105 -10.62 40.59 8.86
C TYR A 105 -9.82 39.37 9.34
N ILE A 106 -10.28 38.15 9.02
CA ILE A 106 -9.56 36.92 9.35
C ILE A 106 -8.21 36.92 8.62
N LYS A 107 -8.17 37.24 7.33
CA LYS A 107 -6.94 37.32 6.55
C LYS A 107 -5.94 38.32 7.16
N ASP A 108 -6.40 39.48 7.62
CA ASP A 108 -5.57 40.46 8.33
C ASP A 108 -4.96 39.88 9.63
N CYS A 109 -5.70 39.06 10.38
CA CYS A 109 -5.20 38.42 11.60
C CYS A 109 -4.09 37.38 11.34
N PHE A 110 -4.00 36.84 10.12
CA PHE A 110 -3.03 35.82 9.72
C PHE A 110 -2.03 36.32 8.66
N ASP A 111 -1.97 37.63 8.42
CA ASP A 111 -1.10 38.27 7.42
C ASP A 111 -1.26 37.68 6.00
N LEU A 112 -2.51 37.33 5.63
CA LEU A 112 -2.87 36.77 4.32
C LEU A 112 -3.38 37.84 3.34
N PRO A 113 -3.04 37.77 2.03
CA PRO A 113 -3.51 38.72 1.04
C PRO A 113 -5.01 38.58 0.73
N HIS A 114 -5.68 39.71 0.47
CA HIS A 114 -7.14 39.73 0.18
C HIS A 114 -7.48 39.38 -1.28
N GLU A 115 -6.57 39.68 -2.21
CA GLU A 115 -6.74 39.56 -3.67
C GLU A 115 -6.69 38.12 -4.20
N ASP A 116 -6.35 37.15 -3.34
CA ASP A 116 -6.32 35.76 -3.74
C ASP A 116 -7.75 35.25 -4.03
N LYS A 117 -7.91 34.43 -5.07
CA LYS A 117 -9.17 33.69 -5.38
C LYS A 117 -9.50 32.63 -4.32
N LEU A 118 -8.98 32.78 -3.11
CA LEU A 118 -9.07 31.88 -1.98
C LEU A 118 -10.03 32.52 -0.95
N GLY A 119 -11.07 31.78 -0.59
CA GLY A 119 -12.01 32.15 0.47
C GLY A 119 -11.74 31.34 1.74
N THR A 120 -11.97 31.94 2.89
CA THR A 120 -11.80 31.27 4.18
C THR A 120 -12.97 30.31 4.45
N PHE A 121 -12.67 29.13 4.97
CA PHE A 121 -13.64 28.23 5.59
C PHE A 121 -13.25 28.03 7.05
N ILE A 122 -14.23 28.15 7.95
CA ILE A 122 -14.02 27.89 9.37
C ILE A 122 -14.60 26.52 9.71
N ILE A 123 -13.75 25.64 10.20
CA ILE A 123 -14.11 24.29 10.64
C ILE A 123 -13.90 24.23 12.14
N GLY A 124 -14.99 24.06 12.90
CA GLY A 124 -14.96 23.84 14.34
C GLY A 124 -15.37 22.41 14.66
N PHE A 125 -14.65 21.76 15.58
CA PHE A 125 -14.98 20.42 16.03
C PHE A 125 -14.75 20.26 17.53
N THR A 126 -15.35 19.22 18.12
CA THR A 126 -15.11 18.79 19.51
C THR A 126 -14.61 17.37 19.52
N GLU A 127 -13.62 17.09 20.36
CA GLU A 127 -13.11 15.74 20.64
C GLU A 127 -13.98 15.05 21.70
#